data_AF-A0A2P2JZD6-F1
#
_entry.id   AF-A0A2P2JZD6-F1
#
_cell.length_a   1.000
_cell.length_b   1.000
_cell.length_c   1.000
_cell.angle_alpha   90.00
_cell.angle_beta   90.00
_cell.angle_gamma   90.00
#
_symmetry.space_group_name_H-M   'P 1'
#
loop_
_entity.id
_entity.type
_entity.pdbx_description
1 polymer ?
#
loop_
_entity_poly.entity_id
_entity_poly.type
_entity_poly.pdbx_seq_one_letter_code
_entity_poly.pdbx_strand_id
1 'polypeptide(L)' 'MLADRSSVPVLEQYSHFMCLCQLNSGKLLTGVVICIDFSGELLFWHASWVIGVS' A
#
# COMPACT_ATOMS: atom_id res chain seq x y z
N MET A 1 -12.31 -9.61 14.40
CA MET A 1 -10.90 -9.92 14.15
C MET A 1 -10.14 -8.60 14.28
N LEU A 2 -9.48 -8.36 15.41
CA LEU A 2 -8.62 -7.18 15.57
C LEU A 2 -7.34 -7.45 14.80
N ALA A 3 -7.05 -6.63 13.80
CA ALA A 3 -5.85 -6.75 12.98
C ALA A 3 -4.61 -6.69 13.89
N ASP A 4 -3.77 -7.71 13.75
CA ASP A 4 -2.48 -7.81 14.43
C ASP A 4 -1.62 -6.60 14.04
N ARG A 5 -1.45 -5.66 14.98
CA ARG A 5 -0.74 -4.39 14.80
C ARG A 5 0.78 -4.56 14.72
N SER A 6 1.29 -5.78 14.78
CA SER A 6 2.72 -6.09 14.64
C SER A 6 3.30 -5.83 13.24
N SER A 7 2.44 -5.61 12.23
CA SER A 7 2.85 -5.39 10.83
C SER A 7 3.07 -3.92 10.45
N VAL A 8 2.53 -2.97 11.22
CA VAL A 8 2.69 -1.52 10.97
C VAL A 8 4.16 -1.05 10.98
N PRO A 9 5.03 -1.46 11.93
CA PRO A 9 6.43 -1.05 11.93
C PRO A 9 7.24 -1.61 10.75
N VAL A 10 6.81 -2.73 10.16
CA VAL A 10 7.48 -3.31 8.98
C VAL A 10 7.20 -2.45 7.76
N LEU A 11 6.02 -1.85 7.66
CA LEU A 11 5.62 -1.06 6.49
C LEU A 11 6.26 0.34 6.45
N GLU A 12 6.58 0.95 7.60
CA GLU A 12 7.34 2.22 7.64
C GLU A 12 8.71 2.09 6.96
N GLN A 13 9.33 0.90 6.98
CA GLN A 13 10.62 0.64 6.31
C GLN A 13 10.52 0.69 4.79
N TYR A 14 9.31 0.56 4.23
CA TYR A 14 9.05 0.64 2.80
C TYR A 14 8.57 2.02 2.35
N SER A 15 8.59 3.01 3.25
CA SER A 15 8.42 4.41 2.86
C SER A 15 9.48 4.77 1.80
N HIS A 16 9.06 5.50 0.77
CA HIS A 16 9.86 5.88 -0.40
C HIS A 16 10.22 4.76 -1.40
N PHE A 17 9.70 3.54 -1.23
CA PHE A 17 9.82 2.49 -2.24
C PHE A 17 8.58 2.41 -3.14
N MET A 18 8.82 2.03 -4.41
CA MET A 18 7.74 1.68 -5.32
C MET A 18 7.15 0.33 -4.93
N CYS A 19 5.84 0.26 -4.76
CA CYS A 19 5.12 -0.94 -4.40
C CYS A 19 3.96 -1.23 -5.36
N LEU A 20 3.47 -2.46 -5.28
CA LEU A 20 2.27 -2.93 -5.93
C LEU A 20 1.28 -3.36 -4.85
N CYS A 21 0.10 -2.75 -4.83
CA CYS A 21 -0.94 -3.02 -3.85
C CYS A 21 -2.18 -3.57 -4.54
N GLN A 22 -2.73 -4.65 -3.99
CA GLN A 22 -4.02 -5.19 -4.38
C GLN A 22 -5.10 -4.68 -3.42
N LEU A 23 -6.09 -3.98 -3.96
CA LEU A 23 -7.25 -3.54 -3.19
C LEU A 23 -8.25 -4.67 -3.01
N ASN A 24 -9.12 -4.56 -2.01
CA ASN A 24 -10.20 -5.52 -1.77
C ASN A 24 -11.17 -5.67 -2.97
N SER A 25 -11.22 -4.67 -3.86
CA SER A 25 -11.98 -4.73 -5.11
C SER A 25 -11.32 -5.62 -6.19
N GLY A 26 -10.14 -6.18 -5.91
CA GLY A 26 -9.32 -6.92 -6.88
C GLY A 26 -8.48 -6.03 -7.79
N LYS A 27 -8.69 -4.70 -7.77
CA LYS A 27 -7.89 -3.76 -8.56
C LYS A 27 -6.47 -3.66 -8.02
N LEU A 28 -5.53 -3.46 -8.94
CA LEU A 28 -4.12 -3.26 -8.65
C LEU A 28 -3.74 -1.78 -8.78
N LEU A 29 -3.00 -1.29 -7.81
CA LEU A 29 -2.43 0.06 -7.77
C LEU A 29 -0.92 -0.07 -7.63
N THR A 30 -0.15 0.69 -8.40
CA THR A 30 1.28 0.84 -8.19
C THR A 30 1.60 2.29 -7.84
N GLY A 31 2.60 2.51 -6.99
CA GLY A 31 3.00 3.85 -6.59
C GLY A 31 4.09 3.80 -5.54
N VAL A 32 4.59 4.97 -5.13
CA VAL A 32 5.55 5.09 -4.04
C VAL A 32 4.80 5.34 -2.74
N VAL A 33 4.97 4.52 -1.72
CA VAL A 33 4.36 4.80 -0.39
C VAL A 33 5.12 5.93 0.27
N ILE A 34 4.44 7.02 0.64
CA ILE A 34 5.04 8.16 1.33
C ILE A 34 4.84 8.05 2.84
N CYS A 35 3.64 7.65 3.27
CA CYS A 35 3.25 7.67 4.67
C CYS A 35 2.24 6.55 4.93
N ILE A 36 2.25 6.07 6.16
CA ILE A 36 1.34 5.07 6.68
C ILE A 36 0.89 5.55 8.04
N ASP A 37 -0.42 5.61 8.26
CA ASP A 37 -0.94 6.01 9.56
C ASP A 37 -1.13 4.78 10.49
N PHE A 38 -1.46 5.05 11.76
CA PHE A 38 -1.70 3.99 12.75
C PHE A 38 -2.98 3.15 12.48
N SER A 39 -3.82 3.58 11.52
CA SER A 39 -4.99 2.83 11.08
C SER A 39 -4.67 1.87 9.93
N GLY A 40 -3.48 2.00 9.33
CA GLY A 40 -3.02 1.21 8.19
C GLY A 40 -3.38 1.84 6.83
N GLU A 41 -3.83 3.10 6.82
CA GLU A 41 -4.04 3.85 5.59
C GLU A 41 -2.70 4.25 4.98
N LEU A 42 -2.59 4.08 3.65
CA LEU A 42 -1.38 4.32 2.89
C LEU A 42 -1.54 5.56 2.00
N LEU A 43 -0.61 6.50 2.10
CA LEU A 43 -0.51 7.62 1.17
C LEU A 43 0.50 7.28 0.06
N PHE A 44 0.10 7.46 -1.20
CA PHE A 44 0.94 7.16 -2.36
C PHE A 44 1.34 8.43 -3.14
N TRP A 45 2.57 8.47 -3.64
CA TRP A 45 3.01 9.38 -4.69
C TRP A 45 3.05 8.67 -6.04
N HIS A 46 2.82 9.42 -7.13
CA HIS A 46 2.83 8.90 -8.50
C HIS A 46 2.02 7.61 -8.66
N ALA A 47 0.88 7.54 -7.97
CA ALA A 47 0.04 6.36 -7.97
C ALA A 47 -0.61 6.19 -9.35
N SER A 48 -0.48 5.00 -9.93
CA SER A 48 -1.07 4.62 -11.20
C SER A 48 -1.85 3.33 -11.05
N TRP A 49 -3.01 3.29 -11.69
CA TRP A 49 -3.80 2.06 -11.80
C TRP A 49 -3.13 1.12 -12.79
N VAL A 50 -2.96 -0.15 -12.40
CA VAL A 50 -2.48 -1.18 -13.30
C VAL A 50 -3.68 -1.76 -14.04
N ILE A 51 -3.78 -1.49 -15.34
CA ILE A 51 -4.79 -2.11 -16.21
C ILE A 51 -4.16 -3.42 -16.70
N GLY A 52 -4.57 -4.54 -16.10
CA GLY A 52 -4.11 -5.87 -16.52
C GLY A 52 -4.70 -6.25 -17.87
N VAL A 53 -3.84 -6.45 -18.87
CA VAL A 53 -4.13 -7.36 -19.98
C VAL A 53 -3.90 -8.77 -19.45
N SER A 54 -4.96 -9.59 -19.47
CA SER A 54 -4.95 -11.01 -19.08
C SER A 54 -4.03 -11.84 -19.94
#